data_AF-A0A9Q0MAQ0-F1
#
_entry.id   AF-A0A9Q0MAQ0-F1
#
_cell.length_a   1.000
_cell.length_b   1.000
_cell.length_c   1.000
_cell.angle_alpha   90.00
_cell.angle_beta   90.00
_cell.angle_gamma   90.00
#
_symmetry.space_group_name_H-M   'P 1'
#
loop_
_entity.id
_entity.type
_entity.pdbx_description
1 polymer ?
#
loop_
_entity_poly.entity_id
_entity_poly.type
_entity_poly.pdbx_seq_one_letter_code
_entity_poly.pdbx_strand_id
1 'polypeptide(L)'
;MWLPFALLVAHVVNGQLPSLKSTKYYGDIPIEKYIEQYCALPYSPQLNLKLFLIDHYFFENQINDQFVRSPLYKIKCDLEPTFNTQSNIDMTISNLNEHFNNDSNIRYKNIQLIIDLTFTKFYHNCRFCLPPIVLFDFSQKILFNWSKTIVQQLPARFQSIFLTNKQQSIFVRPIINGCHFVNDLFQPQSKDDFAKLRTAYMNCNFNQTYLNTSVVSGVDTVYCVVKFEPDGNVIQHYSPDGQLLHLLESKYNFKLHFNNAKEVWGFKENETWIGIVGHLVDGISDFGSCSMMPTRVRRQVVDFTDSIYIEHLVFLTLEPSIKKHNFLTPHEISSIVWLFNVISLITYICIIYLISRFCVSKKLINKRLSFMTISVRILAVVVKQSINSIFQEKINSIRLLYSIWLFAMLIMTNMYTSVFYSTLTIPEYKKAIDTIDDLLTVIKDDTFKICVLPKSGINMMLLNAEPDAGVYYSIAQNFVRNRNNAIEMYSKYKNDVRLIENEKNIAFVTLKTSSLISRYTYATKPIHIGSEPLSLNYLAWALPKGSPLKRPFNLIINRLTESGIPDRWIENLIRYRANKIKEIDM
;
A
#
# COMPACT_ATOMS: atom_id res chain seq x y z
N MET A 1 -19.40 -31.04 1.26
CA MET A 1 -19.96 -29.84 0.62
C MET A 1 -21.30 -29.58 1.32
N TRP A 2 -21.33 -28.70 2.32
CA TRP A 2 -22.51 -28.52 3.18
C TRP A 2 -23.50 -27.57 2.47
N LEU A 3 -24.73 -28.05 2.28
CA LEU A 3 -25.87 -27.31 1.70
C LEU A 3 -26.15 -26.02 2.51
N PRO A 4 -26.74 -24.97 1.90
CA PRO A 4 -27.19 -23.78 2.65
C PRO A 4 -28.19 -24.19 3.74
N PHE A 5 -27.87 -23.89 5.00
CA PHE A 5 -28.75 -24.08 6.15
C PHE A 5 -29.40 -22.75 6.51
N ALA A 6 -30.73 -22.76 6.66
CA ALA A 6 -31.50 -21.68 7.27
C ALA A 6 -31.95 -22.13 8.67
N LEU A 7 -31.72 -21.30 9.68
CA LEU A 7 -32.10 -21.60 11.06
C LEU A 7 -33.22 -20.65 11.46
N LEU A 8 -34.39 -21.20 11.78
CA LEU A 8 -35.53 -20.44 12.28
C LEU A 8 -35.74 -20.81 13.73
N VAL A 9 -35.61 -19.84 14.64
CA VAL A 9 -35.86 -20.05 16.07
C VAL A 9 -37.14 -19.33 16.43
N ALA A 10 -38.16 -20.04 16.88
CA ALA A 10 -39.43 -19.47 17.25
C ALA A 10 -39.68 -19.62 18.75
N HIS A 11 -39.90 -18.50 19.44
CA HIS A 11 -40.39 -18.49 20.81
C HIS A 11 -41.90 -18.77 20.80
N VAL A 12 -42.34 -19.85 21.44
CA VAL A 12 -43.74 -20.25 21.52
C VAL A 12 -44.32 -19.79 22.86
N VAL A 13 -45.45 -19.09 22.82
CA VAL A 13 -46.24 -18.73 24.00
C VAL A 13 -47.60 -19.40 23.84
N ASN A 14 -48.03 -20.16 24.85
CA ASN A 14 -49.30 -20.91 24.89
C ASN A 14 -49.48 -21.97 23.77
N GLY A 15 -48.41 -22.67 23.38
CA GLY A 15 -48.51 -23.84 22.49
C GLY A 15 -48.91 -23.55 21.02
N GLN A 16 -49.11 -22.29 20.64
CA GLN A 16 -49.44 -21.92 19.26
C GLN A 16 -48.18 -21.49 18.51
N LEU A 17 -47.81 -22.24 17.46
CA LEU A 17 -46.77 -21.80 16.53
C LEU A 17 -47.24 -20.54 15.78
N PRO A 18 -46.42 -19.48 15.72
CA PRO A 18 -46.71 -18.36 14.83
C PRO A 18 -46.73 -18.86 13.37
N SER A 19 -47.84 -18.65 12.67
CA SER A 19 -47.99 -19.09 11.28
C SER A 19 -46.98 -18.36 10.38
N LEU A 20 -46.13 -19.13 9.68
CA LEU A 20 -45.12 -18.65 8.72
C LEU A 20 -45.73 -17.81 7.57
N LYS A 21 -47.01 -18.06 7.24
CA LYS A 21 -47.78 -17.28 6.25
C LYS A 21 -48.15 -15.88 6.75
N SER A 22 -48.31 -15.74 8.07
CA SER A 22 -48.75 -14.49 8.72
C SER A 22 -47.60 -13.63 9.26
N THR A 23 -46.41 -14.20 9.43
CA THR A 23 -45.24 -13.50 9.97
C THR A 23 -44.53 -12.70 8.88
N LYS A 24 -44.51 -11.38 9.03
CA LYS A 24 -43.88 -10.46 8.09
C LYS A 24 -42.39 -10.28 8.41
N TYR A 25 -41.55 -10.30 7.38
CA TYR A 25 -40.08 -10.29 7.47
C TYR A 25 -39.48 -8.93 7.05
N TYR A 26 -39.87 -8.44 5.87
CA TYR A 26 -39.49 -7.11 5.33
C TYR A 26 -40.71 -6.20 5.19
N GLY A 27 -41.30 -5.79 6.31
CA GLY A 27 -42.44 -4.87 6.37
C GLY A 27 -43.77 -5.52 5.98
N ASP A 28 -43.91 -5.89 4.70
CA ASP A 28 -45.14 -6.45 4.09
C ASP A 28 -44.96 -7.85 3.50
N ILE A 29 -43.73 -8.36 3.42
CA ILE A 29 -43.43 -9.66 2.82
C ILE A 29 -43.49 -10.77 3.88
N PRO A 30 -44.31 -11.82 3.70
CA PRO A 30 -44.30 -12.99 4.57
C PRO A 30 -42.99 -13.77 4.45
N ILE A 31 -42.53 -14.39 5.55
CA ILE A 31 -41.29 -15.21 5.56
C ILE A 31 -41.30 -16.27 4.45
N GLU A 32 -42.46 -16.83 4.13
CA GLU A 32 -42.66 -17.80 3.03
C GLU A 32 -42.12 -17.30 1.69
N LYS A 33 -42.48 -16.07 1.26
CA LYS A 33 -42.00 -15.49 0.00
C LYS A 33 -40.49 -15.26 -0.03
N TYR A 34 -39.88 -15.01 1.13
CA TYR A 34 -38.43 -14.88 1.23
C TYR A 34 -37.72 -16.23 1.04
N ILE A 35 -38.29 -17.30 1.60
CA ILE A 35 -37.80 -18.68 1.39
C ILE A 35 -37.97 -19.07 -0.08
N GLU A 36 -39.10 -18.74 -0.72
CA GLU A 36 -39.36 -18.98 -2.14
C GLU A 36 -38.36 -18.27 -3.08
N GLN A 37 -38.05 -16.99 -2.81
CA GLN A 37 -37.04 -16.25 -3.59
C GLN A 37 -35.65 -16.87 -3.48
N TYR A 38 -35.30 -17.41 -2.31
CA TYR A 38 -34.03 -18.09 -2.11
C TYR A 38 -33.97 -19.43 -2.86
N CYS A 39 -35.10 -20.13 -2.89
CA CYS A 39 -35.28 -21.36 -3.66
C CYS A 39 -35.14 -21.16 -5.19
N ALA A 40 -35.39 -19.95 -5.71
CA ALA A 40 -35.25 -19.63 -7.13
C ALA A 40 -33.80 -19.35 -7.58
N LEU A 41 -32.81 -19.35 -6.67
CA LEU A 41 -31.41 -19.12 -7.03
C LEU A 41 -30.79 -20.37 -7.69
N PRO A 42 -30.00 -20.21 -8.79
CA PRO A 42 -29.53 -21.31 -9.63
C PRO A 42 -28.56 -22.29 -8.96
N TYR A 43 -28.15 -22.05 -7.70
CA TYR A 43 -27.15 -22.84 -6.97
C TYR A 43 -27.70 -23.58 -5.73
N SER A 44 -29.02 -23.58 -5.49
CA SER A 44 -29.61 -24.16 -4.27
C SER A 44 -30.66 -25.25 -4.56
N PRO A 45 -30.25 -26.46 -4.98
CA PRO A 45 -31.22 -27.51 -5.28
C PRO A 45 -31.94 -28.05 -4.04
N GLN A 46 -31.43 -27.82 -2.80
CA GLN A 46 -32.07 -28.26 -1.56
C GLN A 46 -31.75 -27.30 -0.39
N LEU A 47 -32.76 -26.70 0.24
CA LEU A 47 -32.61 -25.89 1.46
C LEU A 47 -33.03 -26.71 2.68
N ASN A 48 -32.11 -27.00 3.60
CA ASN A 48 -32.43 -27.66 4.87
C ASN A 48 -32.77 -26.58 5.90
N LEU A 49 -34.05 -26.47 6.29
CA LEU A 49 -34.50 -25.47 7.25
C LEU A 49 -34.67 -26.13 8.63
N LYS A 50 -33.79 -25.79 9.58
CA LYS A 50 -33.88 -26.33 10.93
C LYS A 50 -34.66 -25.37 11.80
N LEU A 51 -35.84 -25.80 12.24
CA LEU A 51 -36.72 -25.02 13.08
C LEU A 51 -36.47 -25.40 14.54
N PHE A 52 -36.16 -24.42 15.38
CA PHE A 52 -36.01 -24.60 16.82
C PHE A 52 -37.17 -23.91 17.52
N LEU A 53 -37.96 -24.66 18.28
CA LEU A 53 -39.02 -24.12 19.12
C LEU A 53 -38.47 -23.94 20.53
N ILE A 54 -38.57 -22.74 21.06
CA ILE A 54 -38.22 -22.43 22.45
C ILE A 54 -39.51 -22.10 23.18
N ASP A 55 -39.93 -22.96 24.11
CA ASP A 55 -41.18 -22.82 24.85
C ASP A 55 -41.00 -21.97 26.12
N HIS A 56 -42.01 -21.19 26.47
CA HIS A 56 -42.01 -20.25 27.60
C HIS A 56 -41.77 -20.94 28.96
N TYR A 57 -42.18 -22.21 29.12
CA TYR A 57 -41.99 -22.99 30.35
C TYR A 57 -40.54 -23.45 30.60
N PHE A 58 -39.66 -23.33 29.60
CA PHE A 58 -38.27 -23.79 29.71
C PHE A 58 -37.30 -22.76 30.33
N PHE A 59 -37.75 -21.53 30.57
CA PHE A 59 -36.90 -20.45 31.06
C PHE A 59 -36.50 -20.54 32.54
N GLU A 60 -37.09 -21.47 33.30
CA GLU A 60 -36.88 -21.61 34.75
C GLU A 60 -36.01 -22.82 35.15
N ASN A 61 -35.73 -23.77 34.25
CA ASN A 61 -34.96 -24.98 34.58
C ASN A 61 -33.57 -25.02 33.95
N GLN A 62 -32.60 -25.58 34.68
CA GLN A 62 -31.20 -25.71 34.26
C GLN A 62 -31.05 -26.42 32.91
N ILE A 63 -30.17 -25.87 32.08
CA ILE A 63 -29.86 -26.32 30.71
C ILE A 63 -29.18 -27.69 30.76
N ASN A 64 -29.95 -28.76 30.54
CA ASN A 64 -29.41 -30.08 30.23
C ASN A 64 -29.26 -30.25 28.71
N ASP A 65 -28.33 -31.11 28.28
CA ASP A 65 -27.92 -31.48 26.91
C ASP A 65 -29.04 -31.93 25.93
N GLN A 66 -30.31 -31.83 26.34
CA GLN A 66 -31.49 -32.18 25.53
C GLN A 66 -31.90 -31.10 24.51
N PHE A 67 -31.18 -29.97 24.43
CA PHE A 67 -31.44 -28.83 23.52
C PHE A 67 -31.51 -29.18 22.01
N VAL A 68 -31.20 -30.42 21.61
CA VAL A 68 -30.87 -30.79 20.22
C VAL A 68 -31.96 -31.64 19.53
N ARG A 69 -33.14 -31.85 20.13
CA ARG A 69 -34.23 -32.57 19.45
C ARG A 69 -35.30 -31.63 18.90
N SER A 70 -34.92 -30.78 17.96
CA SER A 70 -35.89 -30.07 17.12
C SER A 70 -36.03 -30.76 15.74
N PRO A 71 -37.24 -30.92 15.21
CA PRO A 71 -37.43 -31.56 13.91
C PRO A 71 -36.74 -30.77 12.80
N LEU A 72 -35.97 -31.47 11.98
CA LEU A 72 -35.28 -30.92 10.82
C LEU A 72 -36.27 -30.94 9.64
N TYR A 73 -36.77 -29.78 9.24
CA TYR A 73 -37.70 -29.67 8.12
C TYR A 73 -36.92 -29.47 6.82
N LYS A 74 -37.03 -30.41 5.89
CA LYS A 74 -36.44 -30.24 4.55
C LYS A 74 -37.44 -29.53 3.67
N ILE A 75 -37.09 -28.35 3.16
CA ILE A 75 -37.90 -27.64 2.17
C ILE A 75 -37.33 -28.01 0.81
N LYS A 76 -38.13 -28.72 -0.01
CA LYS A 76 -37.83 -28.92 -1.43
C LYS A 76 -38.37 -27.72 -2.21
N CYS A 77 -37.53 -27.13 -3.05
CA CYS A 77 -37.79 -25.87 -3.72
C CYS A 77 -38.67 -25.97 -4.99
N ASP A 78 -39.41 -27.07 -5.18
CA ASP A 78 -40.19 -27.31 -6.40
C ASP A 78 -41.69 -27.12 -6.13
N LEU A 79 -42.26 -26.07 -6.74
CA LEU A 79 -43.70 -25.77 -6.97
C LEU A 79 -44.64 -25.93 -5.76
N GLU A 80 -45.02 -24.79 -5.18
CA GLU A 80 -45.84 -24.59 -3.98
C GLU A 80 -45.27 -25.25 -2.70
N PRO A 81 -44.98 -24.48 -1.62
CA PRO A 81 -44.47 -25.04 -0.38
C PRO A 81 -45.56 -25.89 0.31
N THR A 82 -45.63 -27.18 -0.03
CA THR A 82 -46.39 -28.16 0.73
C THR A 82 -45.58 -28.53 1.97
N PHE A 83 -45.89 -27.88 3.09
CA PHE A 83 -45.49 -28.37 4.40
C PHE A 83 -46.18 -29.71 4.61
N ASN A 84 -45.43 -30.81 4.55
CA ASN A 84 -46.00 -32.13 4.73
C ASN A 84 -46.43 -32.29 6.20
N THR A 85 -47.67 -31.92 6.52
CA THR A 85 -48.32 -32.02 7.83
C THR A 85 -48.80 -33.45 8.11
N GLN A 86 -47.95 -34.45 7.83
CA GLN A 86 -48.19 -35.81 8.33
C GLN A 86 -47.35 -36.06 9.59
N SER A 87 -47.71 -35.30 10.61
CA SER A 87 -47.68 -35.75 12.00
C SER A 87 -48.70 -34.89 12.73
N ASN A 88 -49.95 -35.36 12.78
CA ASN A 88 -50.84 -34.96 13.86
C ASN A 88 -50.08 -35.23 15.15
N ILE A 89 -49.73 -34.17 15.87
CA ILE A 89 -49.37 -34.29 17.27
C ILE A 89 -50.36 -33.40 17.98
N ASP A 90 -51.51 -34.00 18.29
CA ASP A 90 -52.28 -33.62 19.47
C ASP A 90 -51.34 -33.73 20.67
N MET A 91 -50.93 -32.59 21.22
CA MET A 91 -50.43 -32.54 22.59
C MET A 91 -51.48 -31.84 23.43
N THR A 92 -52.43 -32.66 23.92
CA THR A 92 -53.23 -32.34 25.09
C THR A 92 -52.28 -32.21 26.29
N ILE A 93 -51.86 -30.99 26.60
CA ILE A 93 -51.16 -30.69 27.85
C ILE A 93 -52.23 -30.65 28.94
N SER A 94 -52.50 -31.82 29.52
CA SER A 94 -53.27 -31.95 30.75
C SER A 94 -52.38 -31.61 31.94
N ASN A 95 -52.91 -30.73 32.79
CA ASN A 95 -52.47 -30.38 34.13
C ASN A 95 -51.04 -29.86 34.29
N LEU A 96 -50.94 -28.58 34.65
CA LEU A 96 -50.08 -28.10 35.74
C LEU A 96 -50.58 -26.71 36.14
N ASN A 97 -51.50 -26.69 37.11
CA ASN A 97 -51.65 -25.56 38.01
C ASN A 97 -50.36 -25.49 38.84
N GLU A 98 -49.71 -24.34 38.90
CA GLU A 98 -49.24 -23.74 40.15
C GLU A 98 -48.68 -22.33 39.92
N HIS A 99 -48.96 -21.45 40.88
CA HIS A 99 -48.45 -20.09 40.98
C HIS A 99 -46.91 -20.05 40.96
N PHE A 100 -46.30 -18.96 40.46
CA PHE A 100 -45.45 -18.02 41.23
C PHE A 100 -44.65 -17.02 40.35
N ASN A 101 -44.63 -15.79 40.85
CA ASN A 101 -43.73 -14.63 40.76
C ASN A 101 -42.94 -14.20 39.49
N ASN A 102 -43.19 -12.91 39.17
CA ASN A 102 -42.46 -12.03 38.26
C ASN A 102 -41.03 -11.73 38.73
N ASP A 103 -40.02 -12.13 37.95
CA ASP A 103 -38.72 -11.43 37.96
C ASP A 103 -38.10 -11.38 36.55
N SER A 104 -37.92 -10.17 36.04
CA SER A 104 -37.52 -9.89 34.65
C SER A 104 -36.02 -10.10 34.37
N ASN A 105 -35.17 -10.13 35.41
CA ASN A 105 -33.71 -10.22 35.26
C ASN A 105 -33.18 -11.65 35.00
N ILE A 106 -33.91 -12.70 35.40
CA ILE A 106 -33.51 -14.10 35.17
C ILE A 106 -33.73 -14.50 33.70
N ARG A 107 -34.77 -13.94 33.06
CA ARG A 107 -35.12 -14.21 31.64
C ARG A 107 -33.99 -13.87 30.67
N TYR A 108 -33.23 -12.80 30.91
CA TYR A 108 -32.23 -12.31 29.96
C TYR A 108 -30.94 -13.14 29.93
N LYS A 109 -30.52 -13.71 31.06
CA LYS A 109 -29.31 -14.56 31.15
C LYS A 109 -29.47 -15.88 30.37
N ASN A 110 -30.65 -16.49 30.43
CA ASN A 110 -30.91 -17.77 29.78
C ASN A 110 -31.00 -17.66 28.24
N ILE A 111 -31.58 -16.57 27.71
CA ILE A 111 -31.59 -16.32 26.26
C ILE A 111 -30.17 -16.13 25.72
N GLN A 112 -29.32 -15.43 26.48
CA GLN A 112 -27.93 -15.21 26.11
C GLN A 112 -27.11 -16.51 26.07
N LEU A 113 -27.29 -17.38 27.07
CA LEU A 113 -26.64 -18.69 27.15
C LEU A 113 -27.05 -19.59 25.97
N ILE A 114 -28.31 -19.54 25.54
CA ILE A 114 -28.80 -20.25 24.36
C ILE A 114 -28.17 -19.69 23.09
N ILE A 115 -28.10 -18.36 22.97
CA ILE A 115 -27.50 -17.72 21.79
C ILE A 115 -26.01 -18.08 21.68
N ASP A 116 -25.30 -18.04 22.81
CA ASP A 116 -23.88 -18.38 22.89
C ASP A 116 -23.64 -19.87 22.60
N LEU A 117 -24.42 -20.80 23.17
CA LEU A 117 -24.19 -22.25 23.00
C LEU A 117 -24.60 -22.76 21.61
N THR A 118 -25.70 -22.25 21.04
CA THR A 118 -26.23 -22.75 19.77
C THR A 118 -25.63 -22.02 18.57
N PHE A 119 -25.58 -20.69 18.56
CA PHE A 119 -25.15 -19.99 17.35
C PHE A 119 -23.64 -19.96 17.16
N THR A 120 -22.84 -19.81 18.21
CA THR A 120 -21.37 -19.74 18.04
C THR A 120 -20.81 -21.03 17.44
N LYS A 121 -21.34 -22.20 17.81
CA LYS A 121 -20.88 -23.52 17.34
C LYS A 121 -21.31 -23.83 15.90
N PHE A 122 -22.53 -23.42 15.50
CA PHE A 122 -23.03 -23.64 14.14
C PHE A 122 -22.53 -22.58 13.13
N TYR A 123 -22.41 -21.32 13.55
CA TYR A 123 -22.06 -20.21 12.66
C TYR A 123 -20.55 -20.11 12.39
N HIS A 124 -19.69 -20.57 13.30
CA HIS A 124 -18.23 -20.56 13.09
C HIS A 124 -17.78 -21.38 11.88
N ASN A 125 -18.50 -22.45 11.55
CA ASN A 125 -18.12 -23.42 10.53
C ASN A 125 -18.83 -23.19 9.18
N CYS A 126 -19.76 -22.25 9.08
CA CYS A 126 -20.58 -22.06 7.89
C CYS A 126 -20.23 -20.77 7.13
N ARG A 127 -19.63 -20.92 5.94
CA ARG A 127 -19.25 -19.79 5.06
C ARG A 127 -20.43 -19.18 4.26
N PHE A 128 -21.55 -19.90 4.11
CA PHE A 128 -22.69 -19.52 3.25
C PHE A 128 -24.06 -19.71 3.95
N CYS A 129 -24.11 -19.62 5.28
CA CYS A 129 -25.38 -19.74 5.99
C CYS A 129 -26.21 -18.46 5.89
N LEU A 130 -27.52 -18.64 5.81
CA LEU A 130 -28.48 -17.56 5.97
C LEU A 130 -28.44 -17.04 7.42
N PRO A 131 -28.64 -15.73 7.65
CA PRO A 131 -28.74 -15.20 9.00
C PRO A 131 -29.94 -15.85 9.71
N PRO A 132 -29.78 -16.37 10.93
CA PRO A 132 -30.87 -16.93 11.68
C PRO A 132 -31.98 -15.91 11.94
N ILE A 133 -33.22 -16.37 11.76
CA ILE A 133 -34.42 -15.59 12.07
C ILE A 133 -34.93 -16.05 13.42
N VAL A 134 -35.01 -15.13 14.39
CA VAL A 134 -35.50 -15.40 15.76
C VAL A 134 -36.82 -14.68 15.97
N LEU A 135 -37.89 -15.41 16.29
CA LEU A 135 -39.19 -14.84 16.62
C LEU A 135 -39.27 -14.66 18.14
N PHE A 136 -39.56 -13.44 18.58
CA PHE A 136 -39.80 -13.08 19.97
C PHE A 136 -41.23 -12.60 20.19
N ASP A 137 -41.81 -13.00 21.31
CA ASP A 137 -43.11 -12.48 21.80
C ASP A 137 -42.94 -11.33 22.80
N PHE A 138 -41.92 -10.49 22.60
CA PHE A 138 -41.68 -9.32 23.45
C PHE A 138 -42.21 -8.04 22.81
N SER A 139 -42.50 -7.04 23.65
CA SER A 139 -42.78 -5.70 23.15
C SER A 139 -41.53 -5.09 22.51
N GLN A 140 -41.72 -4.29 21.46
CA GLN A 140 -40.66 -3.73 20.62
C GLN A 140 -39.56 -3.01 21.42
N LYS A 141 -39.95 -2.17 22.40
CA LYS A 141 -39.03 -1.38 23.20
C LYS A 141 -38.13 -2.25 24.08
N ILE A 142 -38.69 -3.34 24.60
CA ILE A 142 -37.96 -4.32 25.41
C ILE A 142 -36.97 -5.09 24.53
N LEU A 143 -37.41 -5.53 23.35
CA LEU A 143 -36.56 -6.27 22.42
C LEU A 143 -35.38 -5.43 21.91
N PHE A 144 -35.62 -4.17 21.56
CA PHE A 144 -34.56 -3.26 21.08
C PHE A 144 -33.54 -2.91 22.18
N ASN A 145 -34.01 -2.64 23.41
CA ASN A 145 -33.10 -2.39 24.52
C ASN A 145 -32.25 -3.61 24.85
N TRP A 146 -32.88 -4.79 24.87
CA TRP A 146 -32.20 -6.05 25.11
C TRP A 146 -31.19 -6.38 24.02
N SER A 147 -31.56 -6.22 22.75
CA SER A 147 -30.65 -6.46 21.62
C SER A 147 -29.46 -5.54 21.64
N LYS A 148 -29.62 -4.28 22.06
CA LYS A 148 -28.52 -3.32 22.22
C LYS A 148 -27.46 -3.80 23.23
N THR A 149 -27.89 -4.42 24.33
CA THR A 149 -26.98 -5.03 25.33
C THR A 149 -26.24 -6.25 24.79
N ILE A 150 -26.95 -7.14 24.08
CA ILE A 150 -26.37 -8.40 23.61
C ILE A 150 -25.44 -8.23 22.41
N VAL A 151 -25.75 -7.28 21.52
CA VAL A 151 -24.93 -7.05 20.32
C VAL A 151 -23.50 -6.64 20.63
N GLN A 152 -23.23 -6.10 21.82
CA GLN A 152 -21.87 -5.80 22.29
C GLN A 152 -21.08 -7.05 22.70
N GLN A 153 -21.77 -8.14 23.04
CA GLN A 153 -21.19 -9.39 23.55
C GLN A 153 -21.07 -10.46 22.45
N LEU A 154 -21.76 -10.27 21.32
CA LEU A 154 -21.73 -11.18 20.18
C LEU A 154 -20.46 -11.02 19.31
N PRO A 155 -19.99 -12.10 18.65
CA PRO A 155 -18.89 -12.01 17.69
C PRO A 155 -19.18 -11.03 16.56
N ALA A 156 -18.19 -10.26 16.12
CA ALA A 156 -18.37 -9.20 15.09
C ALA A 156 -18.89 -9.67 13.71
N ARG A 157 -18.93 -10.98 13.45
CA ARG A 157 -19.46 -11.59 12.21
C ARG A 157 -20.86 -12.18 12.36
N PHE A 158 -21.40 -12.23 13.56
CA PHE A 158 -22.70 -12.84 13.84
C PHE A 158 -23.83 -11.95 13.29
N GLN A 159 -24.60 -12.48 12.35
CA GLN A 159 -25.80 -11.86 11.76
C GLN A 159 -27.04 -12.58 12.28
N SER A 160 -28.10 -11.83 12.56
CA SER A 160 -29.41 -12.41 12.87
C SER A 160 -30.53 -11.41 12.61
N ILE A 161 -31.76 -11.91 12.53
CA ILE A 161 -32.94 -11.06 12.35
C ILE A 161 -33.93 -11.40 13.44
N PHE A 162 -34.27 -10.43 14.26
CA PHE A 162 -35.24 -10.58 15.33
C PHE A 162 -36.59 -10.05 14.87
N LEU A 163 -37.60 -10.92 14.89
CA LEU A 163 -38.97 -10.57 14.54
C LEU A 163 -39.82 -10.54 15.79
N THR A 164 -40.74 -9.59 15.85
CA THR A 164 -41.76 -9.52 16.90
C THR A 164 -43.12 -9.99 16.39
N ASN A 165 -43.97 -10.50 17.29
CA ASN A 165 -45.36 -10.86 16.98
C ASN A 165 -46.20 -9.69 16.43
N LYS A 166 -45.75 -8.43 16.57
CA LYS A 166 -46.38 -7.23 15.99
C LYS A 166 -45.83 -6.81 14.62
N GLN A 167 -45.30 -7.75 13.83
CA GLN A 167 -44.89 -7.54 12.43
C GLN A 167 -43.75 -6.53 12.22
N GLN A 168 -42.79 -6.46 13.15
CA GLN A 168 -41.62 -5.57 13.04
C GLN A 168 -40.33 -6.38 13.19
N SER A 169 -39.34 -6.04 12.35
CA SER A 169 -38.05 -6.72 12.28
C SER A 169 -36.89 -5.82 12.74
N ILE A 170 -35.97 -6.41 13.50
CA ILE A 170 -34.72 -5.79 13.93
C ILE A 170 -33.60 -6.63 13.32
N PHE A 171 -32.76 -6.01 12.51
CA PHE A 171 -31.63 -6.67 11.87
C PHE A 171 -30.40 -6.48 12.75
N VAL A 172 -29.65 -7.55 12.95
CA VAL A 172 -28.40 -7.58 13.72
C VAL A 172 -27.23 -7.73 12.75
N ARG A 173 -26.26 -6.81 12.86
CA ARG A 173 -24.92 -6.72 12.25
C ARG A 173 -24.41 -7.96 11.50
N PRO A 174 -23.55 -7.81 10.49
CA PRO A 174 -23.48 -6.70 9.55
C PRO A 174 -24.64 -6.69 8.55
N ILE A 175 -25.15 -5.51 8.25
CA ILE A 175 -26.33 -5.31 7.39
C ILE A 175 -25.97 -4.33 6.27
N ILE A 176 -26.52 -4.56 5.09
CA ILE A 176 -26.41 -3.65 3.96
C ILE A 176 -27.76 -2.93 3.83
N ASN A 177 -27.79 -1.65 4.19
CA ASN A 177 -28.94 -0.76 4.05
C ASN A 177 -28.74 0.11 2.81
N GLY A 178 -29.10 -0.40 1.63
CA GLY A 178 -28.83 0.22 0.35
C GLY A 178 -27.33 0.29 0.11
N CYS A 179 -26.78 1.50 0.03
CA CYS A 179 -25.33 1.71 -0.04
C CYS A 179 -24.65 1.76 1.31
N HIS A 180 -25.40 1.72 2.41
CA HIS A 180 -24.86 1.87 3.76
C HIS A 180 -24.51 0.52 4.38
N PHE A 181 -23.25 0.40 4.80
CA PHE A 181 -22.84 -0.72 5.63
C PHE A 181 -23.10 -0.41 7.10
N VAL A 182 -24.09 -1.07 7.68
CA VAL A 182 -24.43 -0.93 9.09
C VAL A 182 -23.85 -2.13 9.82
N ASN A 183 -22.72 -1.93 10.49
CA ASN A 183 -22.22 -2.88 11.49
C ASN A 183 -22.82 -2.58 12.86
N ASP A 184 -24.12 -2.25 12.89
CA ASP A 184 -24.94 -2.11 14.09
C ASP A 184 -26.31 -2.80 14.00
N LEU A 185 -27.13 -2.69 15.05
CA LEU A 185 -28.55 -2.96 15.01
C LEU A 185 -29.21 -1.99 14.04
N PHE A 186 -29.97 -2.52 13.08
CA PHE A 186 -30.77 -1.70 12.19
C PHE A 186 -32.25 -1.99 12.41
N GLN A 187 -32.99 -0.93 12.69
CA GLN A 187 -34.44 -0.98 12.83
C GLN A 187 -35.08 -0.20 11.67
N PRO A 188 -35.59 -0.87 10.63
CA PRO A 188 -36.39 -0.22 9.60
C PRO A 188 -37.69 0.34 10.20
N GLN A 189 -37.98 1.61 9.89
CA GLN A 189 -39.20 2.29 10.35
C GLN A 189 -40.17 2.57 9.20
N SER A 190 -39.67 2.66 7.97
CA SER A 190 -40.44 2.98 6.76
C SER A 190 -40.39 1.86 5.71
N LYS A 191 -41.31 1.90 4.73
CA LYS A 191 -41.26 1.01 3.55
C LYS A 191 -39.97 1.19 2.74
N ASP A 192 -39.43 2.40 2.71
CA ASP A 192 -38.20 2.73 2.00
C ASP A 192 -36.97 2.09 2.68
N ASP A 193 -36.94 2.00 4.01
CA ASP A 193 -35.87 1.30 4.73
C ASP A 193 -35.82 -0.19 4.35
N PHE A 194 -36.99 -0.81 4.19
CA PHE A 194 -37.06 -2.20 3.71
C PHE A 194 -36.66 -2.35 2.25
N ALA A 195 -36.94 -1.36 1.39
CA ALA A 195 -36.49 -1.37 0.00
C ALA A 195 -34.96 -1.21 -0.11
N LYS A 196 -34.37 -0.36 0.73
CA LYS A 196 -32.92 -0.18 0.83
C LYS A 196 -32.21 -1.45 1.28
N LEU A 197 -32.73 -2.16 2.28
CA LEU A 197 -32.14 -3.44 2.71
C LEU A 197 -32.08 -4.50 1.60
N ARG A 198 -32.93 -4.40 0.57
CA ARG A 198 -32.94 -5.32 -0.58
C ARG A 198 -31.98 -4.89 -1.69
N THR A 199 -31.46 -3.67 -1.66
CA THR A 199 -30.57 -3.18 -2.72
C THR A 199 -29.17 -3.73 -2.47
N ALA A 200 -28.67 -4.56 -3.38
CA ALA A 200 -27.28 -4.99 -3.35
C ALA A 200 -26.37 -3.76 -3.51
N TYR A 201 -25.27 -3.71 -2.75
CA TYR A 201 -24.27 -2.63 -2.85
C TYR A 201 -23.66 -2.48 -4.27
N MET A 202 -23.76 -3.53 -5.10
CA MET A 202 -23.43 -3.53 -6.53
C MET A 202 -24.33 -2.61 -7.37
N ASN A 203 -25.59 -2.47 -6.96
CA ASN A 203 -26.64 -1.75 -7.66
C ASN A 203 -26.93 -0.41 -6.97
N CYS A 204 -25.96 0.13 -6.26
CA CYS A 204 -26.03 1.46 -5.67
C CYS A 204 -26.37 2.51 -6.74
N ASN A 205 -27.31 3.40 -6.40
CA ASN A 205 -27.66 4.56 -7.20
C ASN A 205 -27.97 5.69 -6.23
N PHE A 206 -27.22 6.79 -6.37
CA PHE A 206 -27.35 7.96 -5.52
C PHE A 206 -28.32 9.00 -6.09
N ASN A 207 -29.04 8.70 -7.17
CA ASN A 207 -30.12 9.55 -7.72
C ASN A 207 -29.73 11.03 -7.87
N GLN A 208 -28.54 11.30 -8.42
CA GLN A 208 -27.97 12.63 -8.63
C GLN A 208 -27.76 13.46 -7.35
N THR A 209 -27.68 12.83 -6.17
CA THR A 209 -27.30 13.55 -4.95
C THR A 209 -25.90 14.12 -5.08
N TYR A 210 -25.70 15.32 -4.56
CA TYR A 210 -24.38 15.91 -4.44
C TYR A 210 -23.61 15.27 -3.28
N LEU A 211 -22.40 14.78 -3.57
CA LEU A 211 -21.42 14.35 -2.59
C LEU A 211 -20.30 15.38 -2.51
N ASN A 212 -19.99 15.79 -1.30
CA ASN A 212 -18.90 16.70 -0.99
C ASN A 212 -17.58 15.92 -0.93
N THR A 213 -16.66 16.21 -1.83
CA THR A 213 -15.31 15.64 -1.82
C THR A 213 -14.26 16.69 -1.48
N SER A 214 -13.36 16.37 -0.57
CA SER A 214 -12.21 17.23 -0.27
C SER A 214 -10.98 16.84 -1.09
N VAL A 215 -10.32 17.84 -1.67
CA VAL A 215 -9.11 17.70 -2.50
C VAL A 215 -8.00 18.62 -2.02
N VAL A 216 -6.75 18.18 -2.21
CA VAL A 216 -5.56 19.02 -2.02
C VAL A 216 -5.37 19.90 -3.26
N SER A 217 -5.06 21.17 -3.05
CA SER A 217 -4.64 22.11 -4.11
C SER A 217 -3.30 22.74 -3.78
N GLY A 218 -2.57 23.19 -4.81
CA GLY A 218 -1.28 23.88 -4.64
C GLY A 218 -0.05 22.96 -4.56
N VAL A 219 -0.24 21.66 -4.39
CA VAL A 219 0.85 20.67 -4.50
C VAL A 219 0.70 19.92 -5.82
N ASP A 220 1.73 19.99 -6.67
CA ASP A 220 1.79 19.23 -7.92
C ASP A 220 2.05 17.75 -7.61
N THR A 221 1.00 17.03 -7.20
CA THR A 221 1.06 15.58 -7.06
C THR A 221 0.62 14.87 -8.34
N VAL A 222 1.15 13.68 -8.53
CA VAL A 222 0.86 12.85 -9.70
C VAL A 222 -0.59 12.40 -9.70
N TYR A 223 -1.11 12.06 -8.51
CA TYR A 223 -2.42 11.45 -8.33
C TYR A 223 -3.55 12.47 -8.36
N CYS A 224 -3.26 13.69 -7.90
CA CYS A 224 -4.24 14.75 -7.76
C CYS A 224 -3.70 16.08 -8.25
N VAL A 225 -4.28 16.55 -9.37
CA VAL A 225 -4.03 17.87 -9.93
C VAL A 225 -5.39 18.52 -10.10
N VAL A 226 -5.68 19.51 -9.25
CA VAL A 226 -6.95 20.23 -9.24
C VAL A 226 -6.68 21.72 -9.32
N LYS A 227 -7.39 22.40 -10.22
CA LYS A 227 -7.38 23.87 -10.32
C LYS A 227 -8.75 24.40 -9.92
N PHE A 228 -8.74 25.35 -9.01
CA PHE A 228 -9.92 26.07 -8.55
C PHE A 228 -10.01 27.43 -9.25
N GLU A 229 -11.21 27.81 -9.64
CA GLU A 229 -11.59 29.16 -10.05
C GLU A 229 -11.56 30.10 -8.83
N PRO A 230 -11.46 31.42 -9.04
CA PRO A 230 -11.56 32.41 -7.96
C PRO A 230 -12.85 32.26 -7.14
N ASP A 231 -13.93 31.80 -7.79
CA ASP A 231 -15.26 31.61 -7.22
C ASP A 231 -15.39 30.27 -6.45
N GLY A 232 -14.33 29.44 -6.43
CA GLY A 232 -14.29 28.16 -5.72
C GLY A 232 -14.74 26.94 -6.53
N ASN A 233 -15.18 27.11 -7.77
CA ASN A 233 -15.53 25.99 -8.66
C ASN A 233 -14.26 25.30 -9.20
N VAL A 234 -14.35 23.99 -9.49
CA VAL A 234 -13.23 23.26 -10.09
C VAL A 234 -13.25 23.42 -11.61
N ILE A 235 -12.15 23.94 -12.16
CA ILE A 235 -11.98 24.15 -13.60
C ILE A 235 -11.65 22.82 -14.27
N GLN A 236 -10.66 22.10 -13.72
CA GLN A 236 -10.07 20.91 -14.33
C GLN A 236 -9.51 19.95 -13.27
N HIS A 237 -9.79 18.65 -13.44
CA HIS A 237 -9.28 17.56 -12.61
C HIS A 237 -8.60 16.48 -13.48
N TYR A 238 -7.49 16.84 -14.15
CA TYR A 238 -6.74 15.96 -15.07
C TYR A 238 -5.72 15.06 -14.37
N SER A 239 -6.19 14.23 -13.46
CA SER A 239 -5.31 13.33 -12.70
C SER A 239 -5.90 11.92 -12.61
N PRO A 240 -5.09 10.89 -12.32
CA PRO A 240 -5.57 9.52 -12.13
C PRO A 240 -6.72 9.42 -11.13
N ASP A 241 -6.68 10.15 -10.01
CA ASP A 241 -7.82 10.19 -9.07
C ASP A 241 -9.06 10.82 -9.71
N GLY A 242 -8.89 11.79 -10.60
CA GLY A 242 -10.00 12.44 -11.32
C GLY A 242 -10.74 11.53 -12.27
N GLN A 243 -9.98 10.72 -12.99
CA GLN A 243 -10.55 9.71 -13.87
C GLN A 243 -11.32 8.67 -13.04
N LEU A 244 -10.76 8.25 -11.90
CA LEU A 244 -11.46 7.37 -10.96
C LEU A 244 -12.74 8.00 -10.41
N LEU A 245 -12.71 9.28 -10.03
CA LEU A 245 -13.88 10.02 -9.55
C LEU A 245 -14.98 10.07 -10.61
N HIS A 246 -14.64 10.37 -11.86
CA HIS A 246 -15.63 10.44 -12.95
C HIS A 246 -16.25 9.06 -13.28
N LEU A 247 -15.46 7.99 -13.16
CA LEU A 247 -15.97 6.62 -13.28
C LEU A 247 -16.95 6.26 -12.16
N LEU A 248 -16.67 6.68 -10.92
CA LEU A 248 -17.58 6.46 -9.80
C LEU A 248 -18.85 7.31 -9.92
N GLU A 249 -18.70 8.58 -10.33
CA GLU A 249 -19.80 9.51 -10.58
C GLU A 249 -20.79 8.92 -11.60
N SER A 250 -20.28 8.41 -12.73
CA SER A 250 -21.09 7.78 -13.77
C SER A 250 -21.67 6.43 -13.34
N LYS A 251 -20.90 5.60 -12.61
CA LYS A 251 -21.34 4.27 -12.18
C LYS A 251 -22.46 4.32 -11.15
N TYR A 252 -22.36 5.24 -10.18
CA TYR A 252 -23.29 5.33 -9.06
C TYR A 252 -24.24 6.53 -9.16
N ASN A 253 -24.15 7.32 -10.22
CA ASN A 253 -25.06 8.42 -10.55
C ASN A 253 -25.23 9.42 -9.38
N PHE A 254 -24.11 9.91 -8.85
CA PHE A 254 -24.06 11.07 -7.94
C PHE A 254 -23.47 12.27 -8.67
N LYS A 255 -23.47 13.45 -8.03
CA LYS A 255 -22.74 14.64 -8.48
C LYS A 255 -21.69 15.02 -7.46
N LEU A 256 -20.59 15.62 -7.92
CA LEU A 256 -19.47 16.00 -7.07
C LEU A 256 -19.48 17.50 -6.81
N HIS A 257 -19.29 17.85 -5.54
CA HIS A 257 -18.94 19.20 -5.13
C HIS A 257 -17.57 19.16 -4.44
N PHE A 258 -16.63 19.98 -4.91
CA PHE A 258 -15.24 19.92 -4.49
C PHE A 258 -14.92 20.98 -3.45
N ASN A 259 -14.41 20.56 -2.30
CA ASN A 259 -13.93 21.43 -1.24
C ASN A 259 -12.40 21.49 -1.26
N ASN A 260 -11.84 22.70 -1.21
CA ASN A 260 -10.40 22.91 -1.22
C ASN A 260 -9.81 22.73 0.19
N ALA A 261 -9.04 21.67 0.40
CA ALA A 261 -8.31 21.40 1.64
C ALA A 261 -6.90 22.03 1.71
N LYS A 262 -6.60 22.99 0.82
CA LYS A 262 -5.29 23.63 0.65
C LYS A 262 -4.21 22.56 0.37
N GLU A 263 -2.95 22.82 0.75
CA GLU A 263 -1.80 21.95 0.51
C GLU A 263 -1.66 20.79 1.53
N VAL A 264 -2.72 20.42 2.26
CA VAL A 264 -2.62 19.48 3.40
C VAL A 264 -3.62 18.31 3.26
N TRP A 265 -3.10 17.08 3.25
CA TRP A 265 -3.93 15.87 3.28
C TRP A 265 -4.56 15.62 4.65
N GLY A 266 -3.84 15.89 5.73
CA GLY A 266 -4.31 15.51 7.06
C GLY A 266 -3.17 15.53 8.04
N PHE A 267 -3.07 16.61 8.81
CA PHE A 267 -2.04 16.79 9.83
C PHE A 267 -2.71 17.27 11.11
N LYS A 268 -2.21 16.80 12.26
CA LYS A 268 -2.74 17.21 13.56
C LYS A 268 -1.88 18.36 14.09
N GLU A 269 -2.49 19.52 14.27
CA GLU A 269 -1.85 20.76 14.74
C GLU A 269 -2.69 21.31 15.90
N ASN A 270 -2.09 21.53 17.07
CA ASN A 270 -2.79 22.01 18.27
C ASN A 270 -4.06 21.20 18.63
N GLU A 271 -3.94 19.87 18.64
CA GLU A 271 -5.05 18.92 18.87
C GLU A 271 -6.16 18.89 17.81
N THR A 272 -6.16 19.79 16.84
CA THR A 272 -7.15 19.81 15.75
C THR A 272 -6.58 19.21 14.46
N TRP A 273 -7.46 18.58 13.68
CA TRP A 273 -7.10 18.04 12.38
C TRP A 273 -7.31 19.10 11.30
N ILE A 274 -6.30 19.31 10.46
CA ILE A 274 -6.37 20.21 9.30
C ILE A 274 -6.20 19.44 8.00
N GLY A 275 -6.63 20.04 6.89
CA GLY A 275 -6.59 19.42 5.57
C GLY A 275 -7.75 18.46 5.34
N ILE A 276 -7.60 17.52 4.39
CA ILE A 276 -8.68 16.58 4.03
C ILE A 276 -9.19 15.82 5.26
N VAL A 277 -8.31 15.28 6.10
CA VAL A 277 -8.74 14.58 7.34
C VAL A 277 -9.53 15.51 8.27
N GLY A 278 -9.17 16.78 8.39
CA GLY A 278 -9.94 17.77 9.15
C GLY A 278 -11.35 17.94 8.60
N HIS A 279 -11.48 18.13 7.29
CA HIS A 279 -12.79 18.24 6.63
C HIS A 279 -13.68 17.02 6.81
N LEU A 280 -13.11 15.81 6.92
CA LEU A 280 -13.87 14.59 7.19
C LEU A 280 -14.30 14.48 8.66
N VAL A 281 -13.43 14.87 9.59
CA VAL A 281 -13.74 14.87 11.03
C VAL A 281 -14.80 15.92 11.35
N ASP A 282 -14.73 17.09 10.72
CA ASP A 282 -15.65 18.21 10.91
C ASP A 282 -16.97 18.06 10.14
N GLY A 283 -17.12 17.00 9.34
CA GLY A 283 -18.33 16.73 8.54
C GLY A 283 -18.53 17.67 7.35
N ILE A 284 -17.48 18.38 6.92
CA ILE A 284 -17.49 19.28 5.75
C ILE A 284 -17.54 18.48 4.45
N SER A 285 -16.98 17.26 4.44
CA SER A 285 -16.94 16.40 3.24
C SER A 285 -17.33 14.96 3.54
N ASP A 286 -18.00 14.33 2.58
CA ASP A 286 -18.46 12.94 2.65
C ASP A 286 -17.31 11.95 2.44
N PHE A 287 -16.30 12.36 1.67
CA PHE A 287 -15.05 11.63 1.48
C PHE A 287 -13.92 12.56 1.01
N GLY A 288 -12.69 12.06 1.10
CA GLY A 288 -11.48 12.76 0.72
C GLY A 288 -10.78 12.02 -0.41
N SER A 289 -10.72 12.63 -1.60
CA SER A 289 -9.91 12.13 -2.71
C SER A 289 -8.45 12.64 -2.58
N CYS A 290 -7.71 12.70 -3.68
CA CYS A 290 -6.27 12.95 -3.67
C CYS A 290 -5.52 11.92 -2.80
N SER A 291 -5.46 10.69 -3.29
CA SER A 291 -4.91 9.50 -2.66
C SER A 291 -3.76 9.80 -1.69
N MET A 292 -3.94 9.38 -0.45
CA MET A 292 -3.06 9.71 0.66
C MET A 292 -2.59 8.46 1.39
N MET A 293 -1.46 8.58 2.08
CA MET A 293 -0.91 7.48 2.87
C MET A 293 -1.74 7.24 4.15
N PRO A 294 -2.29 6.02 4.36
CA PRO A 294 -2.99 5.67 5.59
C PRO A 294 -2.00 5.46 6.75
N THR A 295 -1.83 6.46 7.61
CA THR A 295 -0.98 6.36 8.81
C THR A 295 -1.76 5.83 10.01
N ARG A 296 -1.05 5.29 11.02
CA ARG A 296 -1.65 4.83 12.28
C ARG A 296 -2.52 5.92 12.93
N VAL A 297 -2.02 7.14 12.98
CA VAL A 297 -2.71 8.29 13.60
C VAL A 297 -3.96 8.70 12.82
N ARG A 298 -3.91 8.68 11.47
CA ARG A 298 -5.11 8.98 10.65
C ARG A 298 -6.18 7.89 10.78
N ARG A 299 -5.80 6.61 10.80
CA ARG A 299 -6.75 5.49 10.94
C ARG A 299 -7.55 5.50 12.24
N GLN A 300 -7.12 6.26 13.25
CA GLN A 300 -7.86 6.42 14.50
C GLN A 300 -9.11 7.30 14.31
N VAL A 301 -9.08 8.28 13.40
CA VAL A 301 -10.15 9.27 13.21
C VAL A 301 -10.92 9.13 11.91
N VAL A 302 -10.32 8.53 10.88
CA VAL A 302 -10.95 8.27 9.58
C VAL A 302 -10.73 6.82 9.16
N ASP A 303 -11.57 6.34 8.26
CA ASP A 303 -11.37 5.08 7.53
C ASP A 303 -10.77 5.37 6.15
N PHE A 304 -10.27 4.32 5.50
CA PHE A 304 -9.72 4.39 4.15
C PHE A 304 -10.41 3.37 3.25
N THR A 305 -10.43 3.68 1.95
CA THR A 305 -10.69 2.71 0.89
C THR A 305 -9.58 1.65 0.84
N ASP A 306 -9.77 0.64 0.00
CA ASP A 306 -8.67 -0.22 -0.41
C ASP A 306 -7.62 0.60 -1.20
N SER A 307 -6.39 0.08 -1.25
CA SER A 307 -5.26 0.79 -1.85
C SER A 307 -5.49 0.99 -3.35
N ILE A 308 -5.41 2.23 -3.80
CA ILE A 308 -5.54 2.61 -5.22
C ILE A 308 -4.17 2.53 -5.90
N TYR A 309 -3.12 2.97 -5.20
CA TYR A 309 -1.75 2.98 -5.71
C TYR A 309 -0.79 2.34 -4.72
N ILE A 310 0.23 1.66 -5.25
CA ILE A 310 1.33 1.11 -4.48
C ILE A 310 2.59 1.89 -4.85
N GLU A 311 3.21 2.51 -3.86
CA GLU A 311 4.35 3.40 -4.05
C GLU A 311 5.57 2.96 -3.25
N HIS A 312 6.74 3.26 -3.79
CA HIS A 312 7.99 3.11 -3.06
C HIS A 312 8.41 4.45 -2.43
N LEU A 313 8.77 4.43 -1.16
CA LEU A 313 9.46 5.55 -0.52
C LEU A 313 10.92 5.51 -0.95
N VAL A 314 11.39 6.60 -1.55
CA VAL A 314 12.76 6.75 -2.03
C VAL A 314 13.33 8.08 -1.54
N PHE A 315 14.62 8.27 -1.73
CA PHE A 315 15.27 9.54 -1.50
C PHE A 315 15.86 10.08 -2.81
N LEU A 316 15.83 11.40 -2.96
CA LEU A 316 16.47 12.12 -4.05
C LEU A 316 17.70 12.86 -3.53
N THR A 317 18.77 12.82 -4.31
CA THR A 317 19.99 13.59 -4.09
C THR A 317 20.47 14.19 -5.41
N LEU A 318 21.30 15.23 -5.35
CA LEU A 318 21.97 15.71 -6.56
C LEU A 318 22.90 14.61 -7.09
N GLU A 319 22.96 14.43 -8.40
CA GLU A 319 23.90 13.47 -8.99
C GLU A 319 25.34 13.86 -8.65
N PRO A 320 26.23 12.89 -8.31
CA PRO A 320 27.59 13.18 -7.93
C PRO A 320 28.34 13.98 -9.01
N SER A 321 29.19 14.91 -8.56
CA SER A 321 30.08 15.64 -9.46
C SER A 321 31.09 14.71 -10.12
N ILE A 322 31.49 15.02 -11.36
CA ILE A 322 32.62 14.38 -12.06
C ILE A 322 33.85 14.38 -11.14
N LYS A 323 34.47 13.22 -11.01
CA LYS A 323 35.72 13.00 -10.27
C LYS A 323 36.85 13.68 -11.05
N LYS A 324 37.58 14.57 -10.38
CA LYS A 324 38.75 15.20 -11.00
C LYS A 324 39.85 14.14 -11.17
N HIS A 325 40.24 13.87 -12.41
CA HIS A 325 41.36 12.98 -12.69
C HIS A 325 42.68 13.71 -12.40
N ASN A 326 43.50 13.12 -11.54
CA ASN A 326 44.89 13.55 -11.36
C ASN A 326 45.74 12.88 -12.44
N PHE A 327 45.98 13.58 -13.56
CA PHE A 327 46.75 13.07 -14.72
C PHE A 327 48.19 12.64 -14.40
N LEU A 328 48.72 13.02 -13.23
CA LEU A 328 50.08 12.72 -12.80
C LEU A 328 50.23 11.30 -12.22
N THR A 329 49.13 10.65 -11.86
CA THR A 329 49.14 9.31 -11.25
C THR A 329 48.42 8.33 -12.16
N PRO A 330 49.11 7.29 -12.68
CA PRO A 330 48.49 6.23 -13.48
C PRO A 330 47.70 5.27 -12.58
N HIS A 331 46.66 5.79 -11.93
CA HIS A 331 45.84 5.11 -10.94
C HIS A 331 45.11 3.87 -11.52
N GLU A 332 44.89 3.88 -12.84
CA GLU A 332 44.16 2.84 -13.58
C GLU A 332 44.94 1.53 -13.76
N ILE A 333 46.28 1.60 -13.71
CA ILE A 333 47.14 0.42 -13.74
C ILE A 333 47.57 0.12 -12.31
N SER A 334 47.33 -1.12 -11.88
CA SER A 334 47.70 -1.56 -10.53
C SER A 334 49.15 -1.23 -10.20
N SER A 335 49.38 -0.68 -9.01
CA SER A 335 50.72 -0.32 -8.51
C SER A 335 51.71 -1.49 -8.58
N ILE A 336 51.21 -2.72 -8.52
CA ILE A 336 52.04 -3.92 -8.63
C ILE A 336 52.66 -4.09 -10.04
N VAL A 337 51.93 -3.70 -11.09
CA VAL A 337 52.42 -3.78 -12.48
C VAL A 337 53.55 -2.78 -12.69
N TRP A 338 53.42 -1.57 -12.14
CA TRP A 338 54.47 -0.56 -12.15
C TRP A 338 55.72 -1.03 -11.41
N LEU A 339 55.55 -1.63 -10.23
CA LEU A 339 56.65 -2.21 -9.46
C LEU A 339 57.39 -3.29 -10.27
N PHE A 340 56.66 -4.24 -10.87
CA PHE A 340 57.26 -5.27 -11.72
C PHE A 340 57.93 -4.69 -12.97
N ASN A 341 57.40 -3.61 -13.54
CA ASN A 341 58.02 -2.93 -14.67
C ASN A 341 59.38 -2.33 -14.28
N VAL A 342 59.47 -1.64 -13.14
CA VAL A 342 60.73 -1.09 -12.61
C VAL A 342 61.73 -2.20 -12.32
N ILE A 343 61.30 -3.29 -11.68
CA ILE A 343 62.16 -4.45 -11.41
C ILE A 343 62.68 -5.06 -12.72
N SER A 344 61.82 -5.21 -13.73
CA SER A 344 62.20 -5.74 -15.03
C SER A 344 63.21 -4.84 -15.73
N LEU A 345 63.06 -3.51 -15.63
CA LEU A 345 63.96 -2.52 -16.22
C LEU A 345 65.36 -2.64 -15.62
N ILE A 346 65.45 -2.70 -14.28
CA ILE A 346 66.73 -2.88 -13.58
C ILE A 346 67.36 -4.22 -13.98
N THR A 347 66.56 -5.28 -14.04
CA THR A 347 67.02 -6.62 -14.41
C THR A 347 67.60 -6.65 -15.82
N TYR A 348 66.95 -6.03 -16.80
CA TYR A 348 67.44 -5.94 -18.18
C TYR A 348 68.74 -5.14 -18.30
N ILE A 349 68.83 -4.00 -17.58
CA ILE A 349 70.07 -3.21 -17.55
C ILE A 349 71.22 -4.05 -16.98
N CYS A 350 70.99 -4.76 -15.87
CA CYS A 350 71.99 -5.63 -15.25
C CYS A 350 72.42 -6.77 -16.17
N ILE A 351 71.48 -7.49 -16.80
CA ILE A 351 71.79 -8.62 -17.70
C ILE A 351 72.61 -8.14 -18.91
N ILE A 352 72.19 -7.06 -19.57
CA ILE A 352 72.91 -6.51 -20.73
C ILE A 352 74.30 -6.01 -20.33
N TYR A 353 74.42 -5.37 -19.16
CA TYR A 353 75.71 -4.95 -18.62
C TYR A 353 76.65 -6.13 -18.36
N LEU A 354 76.16 -7.21 -17.72
CA LEU A 354 76.94 -8.42 -17.45
C LEU A 354 77.40 -9.10 -18.75
N ILE A 355 76.50 -9.26 -19.73
CA ILE A 355 76.84 -9.85 -21.03
C ILE A 355 77.86 -8.98 -21.78
N SER A 356 77.69 -7.66 -21.77
CA SER A 356 78.64 -6.70 -22.37
C SER A 356 80.02 -6.74 -21.69
N ARG A 357 80.08 -7.06 -20.39
CA ARG A 357 81.34 -7.10 -19.63
C ARG A 357 82.08 -8.43 -19.74
N PHE A 358 81.35 -9.55 -19.62
CA PHE A 358 81.94 -10.89 -19.43
C PHE A 358 81.91 -11.77 -20.69
N CYS A 359 80.91 -11.63 -21.55
CA CYS A 359 80.74 -12.50 -22.72
C CYS A 359 81.38 -11.95 -24.01
N VAL A 360 81.97 -10.74 -23.96
CA VAL A 360 82.56 -10.09 -25.13
C VAL A 360 84.01 -10.54 -25.34
N SER A 361 84.28 -11.08 -26.54
CA SER A 361 85.62 -11.52 -26.95
C SER A 361 86.69 -10.43 -26.80
N LYS A 362 87.93 -10.83 -26.46
CA LYS A 362 89.06 -9.92 -26.24
C LYS A 362 89.34 -8.98 -27.42
N LYS A 363 88.95 -9.35 -28.66
CA LYS A 363 89.06 -8.50 -29.86
C LYS A 363 88.13 -7.28 -29.89
N LEU A 364 87.09 -7.24 -29.05
CA LEU A 364 86.06 -6.19 -29.01
C LEU A 364 86.09 -5.36 -27.71
N ILE A 365 87.18 -5.43 -26.93
CA ILE A 365 87.31 -4.75 -25.61
C ILE A 365 87.07 -3.24 -25.69
N ASN A 366 87.52 -2.58 -26.76
CA ASN A 366 87.33 -1.13 -26.95
C ASN A 366 85.88 -0.72 -27.26
N LYS A 367 84.94 -1.68 -27.38
CA LYS A 367 83.51 -1.43 -27.63
C LYS A 367 82.60 -1.79 -26.46
N ARG A 368 83.15 -1.97 -25.25
CA ARG A 368 82.35 -2.19 -24.03
C ARG A 368 81.44 -0.99 -23.78
N LEU A 369 80.16 -1.24 -23.57
CA LEU A 369 79.20 -0.20 -23.26
C LEU A 369 79.32 0.19 -21.78
N SER A 370 79.28 1.49 -21.49
CA SER A 370 79.15 1.98 -20.11
C SER A 370 77.75 1.66 -19.58
N PHE A 371 77.65 1.43 -18.27
CA PHE A 371 76.36 1.24 -17.59
C PHE A 371 75.40 2.38 -17.90
N MET A 372 75.86 3.64 -17.83
CA MET A 372 75.03 4.81 -18.15
C MET A 372 74.49 4.77 -19.59
N THR A 373 75.32 4.37 -20.55
CA THR A 373 74.91 4.25 -21.95
C THR A 373 73.85 3.18 -22.14
N ILE A 374 73.96 2.04 -21.45
CA ILE A 374 72.95 0.96 -21.48
C ILE A 374 71.65 1.44 -20.83
N SER A 375 71.73 2.08 -19.67
CA SER A 375 70.58 2.60 -18.94
C SER A 375 69.79 3.62 -19.75
N VAL A 376 70.47 4.60 -20.37
CA VAL A 376 69.83 5.58 -21.26
C VAL A 376 69.19 4.89 -22.46
N ARG A 377 69.85 3.87 -23.04
CA ARG A 377 69.30 3.12 -24.18
C ARG A 377 68.01 2.39 -23.83
N ILE A 378 68.00 1.69 -22.70
CA ILE A 378 66.83 0.94 -22.22
C ILE A 378 65.70 1.89 -21.83
N LEU A 379 66.00 3.01 -21.18
CA LEU A 379 65.02 4.03 -20.81
C LEU A 379 64.39 4.68 -22.04
N ALA A 380 65.18 5.01 -23.05
CA ALA A 380 64.65 5.62 -24.26
C ALA A 380 63.71 4.68 -25.05
N VAL A 381 63.89 3.36 -24.96
CA VAL A 381 62.89 2.39 -25.47
C VAL A 381 61.55 2.53 -24.74
N VAL A 382 61.56 2.73 -23.41
CA VAL A 382 60.33 2.93 -22.61
C VAL A 382 59.59 4.20 -23.04
N VAL A 383 60.33 5.28 -23.31
CA VAL A 383 59.77 6.58 -23.75
C VAL A 383 59.50 6.64 -25.26
N LYS A 384 59.66 5.52 -25.99
CA LYS A 384 59.52 5.43 -27.45
C LYS A 384 60.45 6.38 -28.23
N GLN A 385 61.60 6.75 -27.67
CA GLN A 385 62.62 7.53 -28.36
C GLN A 385 63.48 6.65 -29.27
N SER A 386 63.78 7.12 -30.47
CA SER A 386 64.63 6.39 -31.42
C SER A 386 66.10 6.48 -30.99
N ILE A 387 66.79 5.34 -31.02
CA ILE A 387 68.23 5.30 -30.77
C ILE A 387 68.91 4.49 -31.86
N ASN A 388 69.54 5.20 -32.79
CA ASN A 388 70.25 4.60 -33.92
C ASN A 388 71.40 3.67 -33.49
N SER A 389 71.95 3.87 -32.28
CA SER A 389 73.06 3.04 -31.77
C SER A 389 72.66 1.65 -31.29
N ILE A 390 71.37 1.35 -31.08
CA ILE A 390 70.92 0.00 -30.67
C ILE A 390 71.17 -1.02 -31.80
N PHE A 391 70.98 -0.59 -33.06
CA PHE A 391 71.12 -1.45 -34.23
C PHE A 391 72.58 -1.67 -34.66
N GLN A 392 73.53 -0.95 -34.07
CA GLN A 392 74.96 -1.05 -34.37
C GLN A 392 75.68 -2.11 -33.50
N GLU A 393 74.95 -2.78 -32.60
CA GLU A 393 75.50 -3.83 -31.74
C GLU A 393 75.91 -5.07 -32.54
N LYS A 394 77.16 -5.51 -32.38
CA LYS A 394 77.73 -6.64 -33.14
C LYS A 394 77.46 -8.01 -32.51
N ILE A 395 76.87 -8.06 -31.31
CA ILE A 395 76.67 -9.29 -30.54
C ILE A 395 75.22 -9.75 -30.65
N ASN A 396 75.01 -10.94 -31.22
CA ASN A 396 73.67 -11.50 -31.47
C ASN A 396 72.84 -11.65 -30.20
N SER A 397 73.43 -12.07 -29.08
CA SER A 397 72.71 -12.24 -27.79
C SER A 397 72.18 -10.92 -27.24
N ILE A 398 72.95 -9.83 -27.36
CA ILE A 398 72.53 -8.49 -26.92
C ILE A 398 71.42 -7.95 -27.84
N ARG A 399 71.52 -8.20 -29.16
CA ARG A 399 70.47 -7.85 -30.12
C ARG A 399 69.14 -8.54 -29.78
N LEU A 400 69.18 -9.83 -29.46
CA LEU A 400 67.99 -10.59 -29.07
C LEU A 400 67.33 -10.00 -27.82
N LEU A 401 68.12 -9.65 -26.79
CA LEU A 401 67.60 -9.02 -25.57
C LEU A 401 66.96 -7.65 -25.83
N TYR A 402 67.59 -6.81 -26.67
CA TYR A 402 66.96 -5.55 -27.09
C TYR A 402 65.67 -5.79 -27.88
N SER A 403 65.62 -6.79 -28.77
CA SER A 403 64.40 -7.13 -29.52
C SER A 403 63.26 -7.58 -28.60
N ILE A 404 63.53 -8.42 -27.59
CA ILE A 404 62.53 -8.85 -26.60
C ILE A 404 62.06 -7.65 -25.77
N TRP A 405 62.99 -6.80 -25.32
CA TRP A 405 62.66 -5.59 -24.56
C TRP A 405 61.81 -4.60 -25.36
N LEU A 406 62.18 -4.38 -26.63
CA LEU A 406 61.42 -3.54 -27.57
C LEU A 406 59.99 -4.06 -27.75
N PHE A 407 59.84 -5.36 -27.97
CA PHE A 407 58.52 -5.98 -28.12
C PHE A 407 57.68 -5.88 -26.85
N ALA A 408 58.27 -6.15 -25.69
CA ALA A 408 57.59 -6.03 -24.40
C ALA A 408 57.14 -4.58 -24.13
N MET A 409 58.00 -3.59 -24.38
CA MET A 409 57.66 -2.18 -24.19
C MET A 409 56.67 -1.66 -25.23
N LEU A 410 56.68 -2.17 -26.46
CA LEU A 410 55.65 -1.89 -27.45
C LEU A 410 54.27 -2.29 -26.92
N ILE A 411 54.14 -3.52 -26.37
CA ILE A 411 52.87 -4.01 -25.80
C ILE A 411 52.47 -3.15 -24.60
N MET A 412 53.37 -2.96 -23.63
CA MET A 412 53.07 -2.21 -22.40
C MET A 412 52.64 -0.77 -22.68
N THR A 413 53.37 -0.06 -23.54
CA THR A 413 53.05 1.33 -23.84
C THR A 413 51.75 1.46 -24.63
N ASN A 414 51.45 0.53 -25.54
CA ASN A 414 50.17 0.53 -26.27
C ASN A 414 48.99 0.21 -25.34
N MET A 415 49.16 -0.73 -24.40
CA MET A 415 48.17 -1.00 -23.35
C MET A 415 47.94 0.23 -22.47
N TYR A 416 49.01 0.88 -22.02
CA TYR A 416 48.91 2.12 -21.24
C TYR A 416 48.13 3.20 -21.99
N THR A 417 48.48 3.46 -23.26
CA THR A 417 47.76 4.46 -24.06
C THR A 417 46.30 4.09 -24.27
N SER A 418 45.99 2.80 -24.48
CA SER A 418 44.60 2.34 -24.66
C SER A 418 43.75 2.56 -23.41
N VAL A 419 44.26 2.18 -22.23
CA VAL A 419 43.57 2.39 -20.96
C VAL A 419 43.42 3.89 -20.68
N PHE A 420 44.48 4.67 -20.89
CA PHE A 420 44.44 6.12 -20.74
C PHE A 420 43.37 6.76 -21.64
N TYR A 421 43.32 6.42 -22.93
CA TYR A 421 42.29 6.93 -23.83
C TYR A 421 40.88 6.51 -23.39
N SER A 422 40.69 5.25 -22.97
CA SER A 422 39.40 4.78 -22.45
C SER A 422 38.92 5.61 -21.25
N THR A 423 39.83 5.98 -20.35
CA THR A 423 39.47 6.79 -19.17
C THR A 423 39.17 8.25 -19.50
N LEU A 424 39.73 8.78 -20.58
CA LEU A 424 39.39 10.13 -21.06
C LEU A 424 38.05 10.16 -21.78
N THR A 425 37.63 9.04 -22.39
CA THR A 425 36.36 8.97 -23.11
C THR A 425 35.13 8.91 -22.21
N ILE A 426 35.25 8.33 -21.01
CA ILE A 426 34.13 8.17 -20.07
C ILE A 426 34.47 8.93 -18.79
N PRO A 427 33.76 10.02 -18.45
CA PRO A 427 34.00 10.72 -17.20
C PRO A 427 33.66 9.81 -16.01
N GLU A 428 34.60 9.66 -15.08
CA GLU A 428 34.30 9.02 -13.80
C GLU A 428 33.52 9.96 -12.90
N TYR A 429 32.45 9.48 -12.29
CA TYR A 429 31.70 10.22 -11.28
C TYR A 429 32.14 9.78 -9.87
N LYS A 430 31.97 10.66 -8.89
CA LYS A 430 32.07 10.23 -7.49
C LYS A 430 30.97 9.20 -7.20
N LYS A 431 31.18 8.34 -6.20
CA LYS A 431 30.15 7.38 -5.78
C LYS A 431 28.87 8.15 -5.37
N ALA A 432 27.74 7.83 -5.99
CA ALA A 432 26.44 8.35 -5.62
C ALA A 432 25.97 7.73 -4.30
N ILE A 433 25.11 8.44 -3.57
CA ILE A 433 24.37 7.86 -2.45
C ILE A 433 23.21 7.09 -3.08
N ASP A 434 23.31 5.76 -3.15
CA ASP A 434 22.32 4.96 -3.87
C ASP A 434 21.54 3.99 -2.98
N THR A 435 22.23 3.35 -2.03
CA THR A 435 21.61 2.39 -1.11
C THR A 435 21.22 3.04 0.21
N ILE A 436 20.40 2.32 0.98
CA ILE A 436 20.03 2.73 2.34
C ILE A 436 21.28 2.81 3.23
N ASP A 437 22.20 1.85 3.09
CA ASP A 437 23.46 1.86 3.85
C ASP A 437 24.31 3.09 3.53
N ASP A 438 24.42 3.46 2.26
CA ASP A 438 25.13 4.68 1.85
C ASP A 438 24.46 5.91 2.48
N LEU A 439 23.13 6.00 2.46
CA LEU A 439 22.41 7.09 3.11
C LEU A 439 22.67 7.13 4.63
N LEU A 440 22.68 5.97 5.31
CA LEU A 440 22.94 5.87 6.74
C LEU A 440 24.36 6.29 7.13
N THR A 441 25.37 5.96 6.31
CA THR A 441 26.76 6.40 6.58
C THR A 441 26.84 7.93 6.60
N VAL A 442 26.25 8.56 5.59
CA VAL A 442 26.26 10.02 5.39
C VAL A 442 25.46 10.74 6.49
N ILE A 443 24.37 10.14 6.96
CA ILE A 443 23.57 10.64 8.08
C ILE A 443 24.33 10.55 9.41
N LYS A 444 25.04 9.44 9.66
CA LYS A 444 25.83 9.25 10.90
C LYS A 444 26.94 10.29 11.02
N ASP A 445 27.55 10.63 9.89
CA ASP A 445 28.61 11.64 9.81
C ASP A 445 28.05 13.08 9.85
N ASP A 446 26.72 13.25 9.92
CA ASP A 446 25.98 14.52 9.88
C ASP A 446 26.33 15.40 8.67
N THR A 447 26.81 14.76 7.60
CA THR A 447 27.24 15.45 6.38
C THR A 447 26.05 15.87 5.52
N PHE A 448 24.96 15.09 5.56
CA PHE A 448 23.71 15.37 4.85
C PHE A 448 22.54 15.59 5.80
N LYS A 449 21.61 16.42 5.34
CA LYS A 449 20.35 16.72 6.02
C LYS A 449 19.18 16.09 5.28
N ILE A 450 18.30 15.44 6.03
CA ILE A 450 17.07 14.86 5.47
C ILE A 450 15.97 15.91 5.43
N CYS A 451 15.30 16.00 4.30
CA CYS A 451 14.13 16.85 4.10
C CYS A 451 12.94 16.02 3.61
N VAL A 452 11.73 16.43 4.00
CA VAL A 452 10.47 15.84 3.54
C VAL A 452 9.45 16.93 3.32
N LEU A 453 8.39 16.63 2.55
CA LEU A 453 7.26 17.53 2.39
C LEU A 453 6.63 17.87 3.76
N PRO A 454 6.57 19.15 4.18
CA PRO A 454 5.95 19.55 5.43
C PRO A 454 4.47 19.11 5.50
N LYS A 455 3.99 18.83 6.71
CA LYS A 455 2.60 18.39 6.99
C LYS A 455 2.11 17.17 6.16
N SER A 456 3.03 16.40 5.56
CA SER A 456 2.73 15.19 4.79
C SER A 456 2.60 13.93 5.66
N GLY A 457 2.15 12.83 5.05
CA GLY A 457 2.13 11.51 5.71
C GLY A 457 3.53 11.02 6.11
N ILE A 458 4.54 11.26 5.27
CA ILE A 458 5.93 10.87 5.53
C ILE A 458 6.50 11.70 6.70
N ASN A 459 6.22 13.01 6.73
CA ASN A 459 6.59 13.85 7.86
C ASN A 459 6.01 13.31 9.18
N MET A 460 4.73 12.95 9.21
CA MET A 460 4.14 12.34 10.41
C MET A 460 4.73 10.98 10.75
N MET A 461 5.11 10.17 9.76
CA MET A 461 5.76 8.88 9.98
C MET A 461 7.12 9.08 10.65
N LEU A 462 7.94 10.01 10.18
CA LEU A 462 9.25 10.30 10.77
C LEU A 462 9.13 10.94 12.15
N LEU A 463 8.16 11.85 12.37
CA LEU A 463 7.94 12.47 13.68
C LEU A 463 7.48 11.48 14.76
N ASN A 464 6.79 10.41 14.36
CA ASN A 464 6.26 9.38 15.27
C ASN A 464 7.03 8.05 15.16
N ALA A 465 8.27 8.06 14.64
CA ALA A 465 9.07 6.86 14.49
C ALA A 465 9.47 6.32 15.87
N GLU A 466 9.13 5.06 16.14
CA GLU A 466 9.48 4.37 17.38
C GLU A 466 10.93 3.84 17.33
N PRO A 467 11.63 3.66 18.47
CA PRO A 467 13.04 3.24 18.50
C PRO A 467 13.32 1.87 17.87
N ASP A 468 12.32 1.00 17.82
CA ASP A 468 12.34 -0.32 17.21
C ASP A 468 12.21 -0.28 15.67
N ALA A 469 11.91 0.88 15.08
CA ALA A 469 11.75 1.06 13.63
C ALA A 469 13.08 0.99 12.83
N GLY A 470 14.21 0.72 13.49
CA GLY A 470 15.50 0.46 12.85
C GLY A 470 16.02 1.63 12.01
N VAL A 471 16.24 1.41 10.71
CA VAL A 471 16.71 2.42 9.75
C VAL A 471 15.86 3.69 9.77
N TYR A 472 14.54 3.55 9.90
CA TYR A 472 13.63 4.71 9.96
C TYR A 472 13.89 5.59 11.16
N TYR A 473 14.24 4.97 12.29
CA TYR A 473 14.51 5.72 13.50
C TYR A 473 15.77 6.58 13.33
N SER A 474 16.83 6.07 12.70
CA SER A 474 18.03 6.87 12.40
C SER A 474 17.75 8.03 11.43
N ILE A 475 16.95 7.79 10.38
CA ILE A 475 16.51 8.82 9.43
C ILE A 475 15.67 9.88 10.16
N ALA A 476 14.72 9.44 10.99
CA ALA A 476 13.86 10.30 11.78
C ALA A 476 14.66 11.16 12.76
N GLN A 477 15.68 10.62 13.43
CA GLN A 477 16.52 11.39 14.35
C GLN A 477 17.25 12.55 13.65
N ASN A 478 17.84 12.31 12.47
CA ASN A 478 18.48 13.38 11.70
C ASN A 478 17.46 14.44 11.24
N PHE A 479 16.30 13.99 10.75
CA PHE A 479 15.23 14.90 10.34
C PHE A 479 14.71 15.76 11.52
N VAL A 480 14.45 15.15 12.68
CA VAL A 480 13.93 15.85 13.87
C VAL A 480 14.93 16.89 14.37
N ARG A 481 16.23 16.58 14.39
CA ARG A 481 17.29 17.52 14.77
C ARG A 481 17.32 18.75 13.85
N ASN A 482 17.10 18.55 12.55
CA ASN A 482 17.19 19.60 11.53
C ASN A 482 15.82 20.13 11.07
N ARG A 483 14.74 19.85 11.81
CA ARG A 483 13.35 20.06 11.37
C ARG A 483 13.05 21.50 10.97
N ASN A 484 13.43 22.47 11.79
CA ASN A 484 13.11 23.88 11.53
C ASN A 484 13.76 24.36 10.24
N ASN A 485 15.05 24.03 10.06
CA ASN A 485 15.78 24.32 8.84
C ASN A 485 15.14 23.61 7.63
N ALA A 486 14.74 22.35 7.76
CA ALA A 486 14.09 21.60 6.69
C ALA A 486 12.77 22.25 6.23
N ILE A 487 11.96 22.73 7.17
CA ILE A 487 10.71 23.43 6.88
C ILE A 487 10.98 24.77 6.18
N GLU A 488 11.94 25.55 6.68
CA GLU A 488 12.32 26.84 6.09
C GLU A 488 12.84 26.68 4.66
N MET A 489 13.76 25.73 4.44
CA MET A 489 14.29 25.43 3.11
C MET A 489 13.17 25.02 2.15
N TYR A 490 12.26 24.12 2.56
CA TYR A 490 11.13 23.75 1.70
C TYR A 490 10.19 24.93 1.43
N SER A 491 9.92 25.78 2.42
CA SER A 491 9.07 26.97 2.23
C SER A 491 9.66 27.96 1.22
N LYS A 492 10.99 28.05 1.13
CA LYS A 492 11.70 28.91 0.18
C LYS A 492 11.58 28.42 -1.26
N TYR A 493 11.77 27.12 -1.50
CA TYR A 493 11.79 26.56 -2.86
C TYR A 493 10.44 26.03 -3.34
N LYS A 494 9.56 25.64 -2.40
CA LYS A 494 8.24 25.01 -2.61
C LYS A 494 8.23 23.79 -3.53
N ASN A 495 9.40 23.21 -3.80
CA ASN A 495 9.58 22.12 -4.74
C ASN A 495 10.82 21.31 -4.33
N ASP A 496 10.69 19.99 -4.33
CA ASP A 496 11.70 19.04 -3.89
C ASP A 496 12.95 19.05 -4.77
N VAL A 497 12.77 19.11 -6.09
CA VAL A 497 13.86 19.18 -7.06
C VAL A 497 14.62 20.50 -6.94
N ARG A 498 13.92 21.63 -6.91
CA ARG A 498 14.56 22.96 -6.78
C ARG A 498 15.32 23.11 -5.46
N LEU A 499 14.86 22.47 -4.39
CA LEU A 499 15.55 22.42 -3.11
C LEU A 499 16.91 21.72 -3.27
N ILE A 500 16.93 20.51 -3.84
CA ILE A 500 18.15 19.71 -4.02
C ILE A 500 19.17 20.37 -4.96
N GLU A 501 18.70 21.09 -5.97
CA GLU A 501 19.60 21.72 -6.95
C GLU A 501 20.35 22.94 -6.40
N ASN A 502 19.76 23.62 -5.42
CA ASN A 502 20.26 24.87 -4.87
C ASN A 502 20.95 24.68 -3.53
N GLU A 503 20.50 23.71 -2.73
CA GLU A 503 21.09 23.41 -1.42
C GLU A 503 22.01 22.19 -1.51
N LYS A 504 23.19 22.28 -0.88
CA LYS A 504 24.16 21.18 -0.88
C LYS A 504 23.88 20.20 0.25
N ASN A 505 24.25 18.94 0.02
CA ASN A 505 24.18 17.87 1.00
C ASN A 505 22.77 17.67 1.59
N ILE A 506 21.76 17.65 0.72
CA ILE A 506 20.38 17.36 1.09
C ILE A 506 19.95 16.04 0.45
N ALA A 507 19.26 15.23 1.24
CA ALA A 507 18.48 14.10 0.76
C ALA A 507 16.99 14.38 0.98
N PHE A 508 16.19 14.41 -0.09
CA PHE A 508 14.74 14.61 0.03
C PHE A 508 14.02 13.26 -0.04
N VAL A 509 13.27 12.91 1.00
CA VAL A 509 12.55 11.62 1.08
C VAL A 509 11.10 11.81 0.62
N THR A 510 10.69 11.08 -0.42
CA THR A 510 9.36 11.20 -1.04
C THR A 510 8.96 9.91 -1.78
N LEU A 511 7.79 9.92 -2.41
CA LEU A 511 7.28 8.80 -3.21
C LEU A 511 7.95 8.75 -4.58
N LYS A 512 8.29 7.55 -5.06
CA LYS A 512 9.04 7.31 -6.29
C LYS A 512 8.36 7.91 -7.52
N THR A 513 7.06 7.71 -7.68
CA THR A 513 6.35 8.25 -8.86
C THR A 513 6.33 9.78 -8.85
N SER A 514 6.13 10.39 -7.68
CA SER A 514 6.26 11.85 -7.52
C SER A 514 7.67 12.33 -7.85
N SER A 515 8.71 11.63 -7.36
CA SER A 515 10.11 11.99 -7.62
C SER A 515 10.47 11.94 -9.11
N LEU A 516 9.97 10.94 -9.84
CA LEU A 516 10.19 10.80 -11.28
C LEU A 516 9.55 11.97 -12.03
N ILE A 517 8.31 12.30 -11.69
CA ILE A 517 7.59 13.40 -12.33
C ILE A 517 8.21 14.75 -11.98
N SER A 518 8.58 14.98 -10.73
CA SER A 518 9.30 16.20 -10.36
C SER A 518 10.62 16.31 -11.12
N ARG A 519 11.37 15.21 -11.24
CA ARG A 519 12.64 15.17 -12.00
C ARG A 519 12.42 15.54 -13.47
N TYR A 520 11.43 14.95 -14.14
CA TYR A 520 11.13 15.33 -15.53
C TYR A 520 10.61 16.77 -15.63
N THR A 521 9.78 17.22 -14.69
CA THR A 521 9.10 18.52 -14.84
C THR A 521 9.99 19.72 -14.48
N TYR A 522 10.84 19.60 -13.46
CA TYR A 522 11.52 20.75 -12.85
C TYR A 522 13.05 20.64 -12.81
N ALA A 523 13.64 19.48 -13.11
CA ALA A 523 15.08 19.33 -12.99
C ALA A 523 15.82 20.09 -14.10
N THR A 524 16.74 20.95 -13.68
CA THR A 524 17.72 21.63 -14.53
C THR A 524 19.08 20.94 -14.46
N LYS A 525 19.33 20.19 -13.38
CA LYS A 525 20.55 19.41 -13.14
C LYS A 525 20.21 17.92 -13.05
N PRO A 526 21.20 17.04 -13.32
CA PRO A 526 21.02 15.61 -13.09
C PRO A 526 20.72 15.32 -11.60
N ILE A 527 19.64 14.57 -11.36
CA ILE A 527 19.17 14.19 -10.03
C ILE A 527 19.17 12.67 -9.93
N HIS A 528 19.83 12.20 -8.88
CA HIS A 528 19.88 10.79 -8.53
C HIS A 528 18.69 10.43 -7.63
N ILE A 529 18.04 9.31 -7.95
CA ILE A 529 16.99 8.71 -7.14
C ILE A 529 17.54 7.37 -6.66
N GLY A 530 17.59 7.16 -5.34
CA GLY A 530 18.10 5.93 -4.76
C GLY A 530 17.43 4.69 -5.37
N SER A 531 18.24 3.72 -5.76
CA SER A 531 17.77 2.47 -6.38
C SER A 531 17.03 1.57 -5.39
N GLU A 532 17.46 1.59 -4.12
CA GLU A 532 16.87 0.83 -3.03
C GLU A 532 15.71 1.59 -2.37
N PRO A 533 14.47 1.05 -2.41
CA PRO A 533 13.33 1.70 -1.75
C PRO A 533 13.41 1.52 -0.24
N LEU A 534 13.17 2.59 0.51
CA LEU A 534 13.07 2.57 1.97
C LEU A 534 11.93 1.65 2.42
N SER A 535 10.71 1.88 1.90
CA SER A 535 9.52 1.05 2.14
C SER A 535 8.58 1.02 0.95
N LEU A 536 7.71 0.02 0.97
CA LEU A 536 6.45 0.02 0.24
C LEU A 536 5.37 0.78 1.01
N ASN A 537 4.64 1.65 0.33
CA ASN A 537 3.54 2.44 0.87
C ASN A 537 2.30 2.29 0.01
N TYR A 538 1.14 2.36 0.65
CA TYR A 538 -0.16 2.25 0.01
C TYR A 538 -0.81 3.62 0.03
N LEU A 539 -1.40 4.04 -1.08
CA LEU A 539 -2.18 5.26 -1.17
C LEU A 539 -3.66 4.92 -1.38
N ALA A 540 -4.53 5.56 -0.61
CA ALA A 540 -5.96 5.32 -0.62
C ALA A 540 -6.72 6.64 -0.41
N TRP A 541 -8.02 6.63 -0.72
CA TRP A 541 -8.91 7.73 -0.36
C TRP A 541 -9.34 7.62 1.09
N ALA A 542 -9.56 8.77 1.71
CA ALA A 542 -10.01 8.86 3.09
C ALA A 542 -11.54 8.96 3.16
N LEU A 543 -12.12 8.37 4.18
CA LEU A 543 -13.55 8.28 4.41
C LEU A 543 -13.84 8.57 5.89
N PRO A 544 -14.98 9.18 6.23
CA PRO A 544 -15.43 9.25 7.62
C PRO A 544 -15.51 7.85 8.24
N LYS A 545 -15.31 7.76 9.56
CA LYS A 545 -15.40 6.48 10.29
C LYS A 545 -16.75 5.81 10.05
N GLY A 546 -16.72 4.53 9.64
CA GLY A 546 -17.93 3.78 9.33
C GLY A 546 -18.67 4.24 8.07
N SER A 547 -18.00 5.00 7.19
CA SER A 547 -18.63 5.57 6.00
C SER A 547 -19.30 4.48 5.14
N PRO A 548 -20.54 4.72 4.69
CA PRO A 548 -21.26 3.81 3.80
C PRO A 548 -20.59 3.67 2.44
N LEU A 549 -19.87 4.69 1.98
CA LEU A 549 -19.24 4.74 0.66
C LEU A 549 -18.10 3.72 0.51
N LYS A 550 -17.56 3.21 1.61
CA LYS A 550 -16.39 2.33 1.60
C LYS A 550 -16.56 1.10 0.71
N ARG A 551 -17.64 0.34 0.92
CA ARG A 551 -17.88 -0.91 0.17
C ARG A 551 -18.14 -0.68 -1.32
N PRO A 552 -19.07 0.21 -1.74
CA PRO A 552 -19.28 0.47 -3.15
C PRO A 552 -18.00 1.01 -3.82
N PHE A 553 -17.27 1.93 -3.18
CA PHE A 553 -16.03 2.45 -3.77
C PHE A 553 -14.96 1.35 -3.90
N ASN A 554 -14.73 0.58 -2.84
CA ASN A 554 -13.74 -0.51 -2.86
C ASN A 554 -14.04 -1.54 -3.95
N LEU A 555 -15.31 -1.83 -4.25
CA LEU A 555 -15.65 -2.77 -5.31
C LEU A 555 -15.13 -2.31 -6.69
N ILE A 556 -15.31 -1.03 -7.01
CA ILE A 556 -14.85 -0.47 -8.28
C ILE A 556 -13.33 -0.28 -8.25
N ILE A 557 -12.78 0.23 -7.15
CA ILE A 557 -11.34 0.41 -6.96
C ILE A 557 -10.61 -0.93 -7.17
N ASN A 558 -11.03 -1.99 -6.48
CA ASN A 558 -10.38 -3.30 -6.56
C ASN A 558 -10.41 -3.87 -7.99
N ARG A 559 -11.52 -3.72 -8.71
CA ARG A 559 -11.61 -4.15 -10.12
C ARG A 559 -10.66 -3.37 -11.02
N LEU A 560 -10.52 -2.07 -10.79
CA LEU A 560 -9.62 -1.22 -11.57
C LEU A 560 -8.15 -1.52 -11.24
N THR A 561 -7.81 -1.73 -9.97
CA THR A 561 -6.45 -2.09 -9.55
C THR A 561 -6.08 -3.49 -10.04
N GLU A 562 -6.99 -4.47 -9.96
CA GLU A 562 -6.77 -5.83 -10.47
C GLU A 562 -6.58 -5.87 -12.00
N SER A 563 -7.16 -4.92 -12.73
CA SER A 563 -6.97 -4.76 -14.18
C SER A 563 -5.78 -3.89 -14.56
N GLY A 564 -5.05 -3.30 -13.60
CA GLY A 564 -3.86 -2.48 -13.85
C GLY A 564 -4.16 -1.12 -14.50
N ILE A 565 -5.42 -0.66 -14.48
CA ILE A 565 -5.82 0.62 -15.10
C ILE A 565 -5.16 1.83 -14.42
N PRO A 566 -5.12 1.93 -13.07
CA PRO A 566 -4.47 3.06 -12.39
C PRO A 566 -2.97 3.18 -12.73
N ASP A 567 -2.26 2.06 -12.81
CA ASP A 567 -0.84 2.01 -13.16
C ASP A 567 -0.61 2.54 -14.58
N ARG A 568 -1.49 2.16 -15.52
CA ARG A 568 -1.44 2.64 -16.90
C ARG A 568 -1.67 4.15 -17.01
N TRP A 569 -2.59 4.71 -16.21
CA TRP A 569 -2.80 6.16 -16.17
C TRP A 569 -1.57 6.92 -15.68
N ILE A 570 -0.92 6.41 -14.64
CA ILE A 570 0.34 6.98 -14.12
C ILE A 570 1.44 6.89 -15.18
N GLU A 571 1.63 5.71 -15.78
CA GLU A 571 2.65 5.49 -16.80
C GLU A 571 2.47 6.45 -18.00
N ASN A 572 1.24 6.62 -18.47
CA ASN A 572 0.93 7.55 -19.55
C ASN A 572 1.25 9.00 -19.17
N LEU A 573 0.99 9.39 -17.92
CA LEU A 573 1.28 10.74 -17.43
C LEU A 573 2.79 10.99 -17.30
N ILE A 574 3.55 10.01 -16.80
CA ILE A 574 5.02 10.07 -16.76
C ILE A 574 5.57 10.20 -18.19
N ARG A 575 5.11 9.36 -19.12
CA ARG A 575 5.55 9.39 -20.52
C ARG A 575 5.23 10.72 -21.20
N TYR A 576 4.03 11.24 -20.99
CA TYR A 576 3.61 12.53 -21.54
C TYR A 576 4.53 13.66 -21.06
N ARG A 577 4.83 13.72 -19.75
CA ARG A 577 5.75 14.73 -19.21
C ARG A 577 7.19 14.54 -19.69
N ALA A 578 7.66 13.29 -19.78
CA ALA A 578 8.99 12.98 -20.30
C ALA A 578 9.16 13.40 -21.77
N ASN A 579 8.15 13.19 -22.61
CA ASN A 579 8.21 13.54 -24.04
C ASN A 579 8.12 15.05 -24.28
N LYS A 580 7.33 15.78 -23.49
CA LYS A 580 7.22 17.24 -23.60
C LYS A 580 8.57 17.96 -23.44
N ILE A 581 9.52 17.37 -22.70
CA ILE A 581 10.87 17.93 -22.53
C ILE A 581 11.72 17.70 -23.78
N LYS A 582 11.63 16.51 -24.39
CA LYS A 582 12.36 16.21 -25.63
C LYS A 582 11.95 17.11 -26.79
N GLU A 583 10.71 17.59 -26.82
CA GLU A 583 10.22 18.56 -27.82
C GLU A 583 10.64 20.01 -27.51
N ILE A 584 11.08 20.31 -26.29
CA ILE A 584 11.57 21.65 -25.90
C ILE A 584 13.11 21.73 -26.05
N ASP A 585 13.81 20.60 -25.95
CA ASP A 585 15.26 20.48 -26.13
C ASP A 585 15.69 20.16 -27.59
N MET A 586 14.73 19.99 -28.52
CA MET A 586 14.93 19.97 -29.98
C MET A 586 14.56 21.32 -30.58
#